data_AF-A0A396IVR9-F1
#
_entry.id   AF-A0A396IVR9-F1
#
_cell.length_a   1.000
_cell.length_b   1.000
_cell.length_c   1.000
_cell.angle_alpha   90.00
_cell.angle_beta   90.00
_cell.angle_gamma   90.00
#
_symmetry.space_group_name_H-M   'P 1'
#
loop_
_entity.id
_entity.type
_entity.pdbx_description
1 polymer ?
#
loop_
_entity_poly.entity_id
_entity_poly.type
_entity_poly.pdbx_seq_one_letter_code
_entity_poly.pdbx_strand_id
1 'polypeptide(L)'
;MEDKWKEVIDKYEEHVYFHKIRIKGRGTALHVAVSNANEDSVKRLVDAIVKHDDQSGFEIKTERGDTPLHLAAYRGFKSMCQCIIGKYGERKHLIQVNNAKGETPLFCAVLARHKKTFLYLHHFFPSDITIAINNVGATILHVAIHREMFGMVESQRL
;
A
#
# COMPACT_ATOMS: atom_id res chain seq x y z
N MET A 1 4.07 14.13 21.42
CA MET A 1 3.84 13.00 20.48
C MET A 1 4.82 13.04 19.31
N GLU A 2 5.35 14.21 18.93
CA GLU A 2 6.35 14.39 17.85
C GLU A 2 7.72 13.77 18.16
N ASP A 3 8.14 13.76 19.43
CA ASP A 3 9.49 13.29 19.82
C ASP A 3 9.77 11.82 19.50
N LYS A 4 8.75 10.96 19.49
CA LYS A 4 8.92 9.52 19.26
C LYS A 4 9.22 9.17 17.80
N TRP A 5 8.76 9.97 16.86
CA TRP A 5 9.02 9.72 15.43
C TRP A 5 10.39 10.21 15.00
N LYS A 6 10.92 11.24 15.67
CA LYS A 6 12.25 11.78 15.37
C LYS A 6 13.32 10.69 15.45
N GLU A 7 13.41 9.99 16.59
CA GLU A 7 14.39 8.91 16.79
C GLU A 7 14.23 7.79 15.75
N VAL A 8 12.99 7.39 15.45
CA VAL A 8 12.71 6.35 14.45
C VAL A 8 13.20 6.78 13.06
N ILE A 9 12.95 8.03 12.69
CA ILE A 9 13.37 8.55 11.39
C ILE A 9 14.88 8.68 11.32
N ASP A 10 15.54 9.18 12.38
CA ASP A 10 17.00 9.28 12.45
C ASP A 10 17.64 7.90 12.23
N LYS A 11 17.06 6.84 12.81
CA LYS A 11 17.50 5.44 12.56
C LYS A 11 17.26 4.95 11.14
N TYR A 12 16.12 5.30 10.53
CA TYR A 12 15.86 4.98 9.13
C TYR A 12 16.83 5.70 8.18
N GLU A 13 17.21 6.93 8.49
CA GLU A 13 18.19 7.69 7.72
C GLU A 13 19.62 7.13 7.91
N GLU A 14 19.94 6.62 9.10
CA GLU A 14 21.24 6.06 9.46
C GLU A 14 21.57 4.77 8.69
N HIS A 15 20.65 3.79 8.65
CA HIS A 15 20.99 2.48 8.09
C HIS A 15 19.78 1.66 7.59
N VAL A 16 19.96 1.01 6.44
CA VAL A 16 18.96 0.16 5.76
C VAL A 16 18.38 -0.97 6.63
N TYR A 17 19.14 -1.45 7.61
CA TYR A 17 18.70 -2.43 8.59
C TYR A 17 17.38 -2.04 9.27
N PHE A 18 17.21 -0.76 9.61
CA PHE A 18 16.04 -0.27 10.35
C PHE A 18 14.76 -0.27 9.50
N HIS A 19 14.87 -0.27 8.17
CA HIS A 19 13.72 -0.31 7.26
C HIS A 19 12.95 -1.63 7.36
N LYS A 20 13.62 -2.69 7.81
CA LYS A 20 13.09 -4.07 7.83
C LYS A 20 12.72 -4.57 9.22
N ILE A 21 13.01 -3.80 10.27
CA ILE A 21 12.68 -4.19 11.65
C ILE A 21 11.16 -4.33 11.78
N ARG A 22 10.73 -5.50 12.25
CA ARG A 22 9.32 -5.84 12.44
C ARG A 22 8.92 -5.61 13.89
N ILE A 23 7.92 -4.77 14.09
CA ILE A 23 7.18 -4.57 15.32
C ILE A 23 6.09 -5.65 15.35
N LYS A 24 6.09 -6.49 16.40
CA LYS A 24 5.18 -7.64 16.56
C LYS A 24 3.72 -7.24 16.32
N GLY A 25 3.01 -7.97 15.46
CA GLY A 25 1.63 -7.69 15.06
C GLY A 25 1.39 -6.43 14.20
N ARG A 26 2.38 -5.55 14.02
CA ARG A 26 2.20 -4.24 13.35
C ARG A 26 2.97 -4.09 12.03
N GLY A 27 3.99 -4.90 11.78
CA GLY A 27 4.87 -4.73 10.61
C GLY A 27 6.01 -3.76 10.91
N THR A 28 6.48 -3.00 9.92
CA THR A 28 7.56 -2.01 10.07
C THR A 28 7.06 -0.68 10.63
N ALA A 29 7.97 0.26 10.94
CA ALA A 29 7.58 1.60 11.35
C ALA A 29 6.75 2.32 10.27
N LEU A 30 7.02 2.04 8.98
CA LEU A 30 6.21 2.56 7.87
C LEU A 30 4.75 2.06 7.93
N HIS A 31 4.50 0.81 8.32
CA HIS A 31 3.13 0.32 8.53
C HIS A 31 2.42 1.05 9.67
N VAL A 32 3.15 1.35 10.75
CA VAL A 32 2.61 2.08 11.91
C VAL A 32 2.31 3.53 11.53
N ALA A 33 3.18 4.19 10.76
CA ALA A 33 2.97 5.55 10.29
C ALA A 33 1.71 5.64 9.41
N VAL A 34 1.55 4.72 8.45
CA VAL A 34 0.33 4.59 7.63
C VAL A 34 -0.88 4.32 8.51
N SER A 35 -0.76 3.43 9.49
CA SER A 35 -1.90 3.09 10.35
C SER A 35 -2.37 4.23 11.24
N ASN A 36 -1.47 5.13 11.59
CA ASN A 36 -1.77 6.31 12.41
C ASN A 36 -2.15 7.53 11.56
N ALA A 37 -2.32 7.38 10.24
CA ALA A 37 -2.57 8.49 9.32
C ALA A 37 -1.54 9.63 9.41
N ASN A 38 -0.29 9.31 9.80
CA ASN A 38 0.78 10.29 9.93
C ASN A 38 1.52 10.49 8.59
N GLU A 39 1.04 11.42 7.77
CA GLU A 39 1.58 11.70 6.44
C GLU A 39 3.04 12.17 6.47
N ASP A 40 3.42 13.00 7.44
CA ASP A 40 4.79 13.51 7.57
C ASP A 40 5.78 12.38 7.86
N SER A 41 5.46 11.49 8.80
CA SER A 41 6.30 10.33 9.07
C SER A 41 6.33 9.36 7.90
N VAL A 42 5.20 9.14 7.19
CA VAL A 42 5.21 8.32 5.97
C VAL A 42 6.18 8.91 4.94
N LYS A 43 6.10 10.21 4.69
CA LYS A 43 7.00 10.89 3.75
C LYS A 43 8.46 10.72 4.12
N ARG A 44 8.82 11.05 5.37
CA ARG A 44 10.21 10.97 5.83
C ARG A 44 10.76 9.54 5.81
N LEU A 45 9.97 8.55 6.19
CA LEU A 45 10.40 7.15 6.14
C LEU A 45 10.54 6.64 4.69
N VAL A 46 9.64 7.04 3.79
CA VAL A 46 9.75 6.72 2.35
C VAL A 46 11.03 7.35 1.76
N ASP A 47 11.28 8.63 2.03
CA ASP A 47 12.46 9.34 1.55
C ASP A 47 13.76 8.67 2.06
N ALA A 48 13.79 8.26 3.33
CA ALA A 48 14.91 7.52 3.90
C ALA A 48 15.14 6.15 3.22
N ILE A 49 14.08 5.39 2.94
CA ILE A 49 14.20 4.11 2.21
C ILE A 49 14.73 4.33 0.80
N VAL A 50 14.18 5.32 0.07
CA VAL A 50 14.60 5.64 -1.30
C VAL A 50 16.07 6.06 -1.36
N LYS A 51 16.57 6.77 -0.35
CA LYS A 51 17.96 7.22 -0.28
C LYS A 51 18.98 6.08 -0.22
N HIS A 52 18.61 4.92 0.34
CA HIS A 52 19.53 3.80 0.57
C HIS A 52 19.60 2.79 -0.59
N ASP A 53 18.97 3.07 -1.74
CA ASP A 53 18.88 2.19 -2.92
C ASP A 53 18.43 0.74 -2.63
N ASP A 54 17.83 0.50 -1.45
CA ASP A 54 17.24 -0.77 -1.05
C ASP A 54 15.74 -0.57 -0.80
N GLN A 55 14.95 -0.93 -1.80
CA GLN A 55 13.50 -0.78 -1.77
C GLN A 55 12.78 -1.90 -1.00
N SER A 56 13.50 -2.90 -0.47
CA SER A 56 12.87 -4.05 0.19
C SER A 56 12.08 -3.66 1.46
N GLY A 57 12.36 -2.48 2.05
CA GLY A 57 11.55 -1.92 3.14
C GLY A 57 10.07 -1.71 2.80
N PHE A 58 9.74 -1.50 1.52
CA PHE A 58 8.35 -1.34 1.05
C PHE A 58 7.61 -2.67 0.88
N GLU A 59 8.34 -3.78 0.75
CA GLU A 59 7.77 -5.11 0.49
C GLU A 59 7.59 -5.95 1.77
N ILE A 60 8.13 -5.49 2.90
CA ILE A 60 7.94 -6.18 4.18
C ILE A 60 6.45 -6.30 4.48
N LYS A 61 6.04 -7.49 4.92
CA LYS A 61 4.66 -7.83 5.21
C LYS A 61 4.37 -7.90 6.70
N THR A 62 3.18 -7.45 7.10
CA THR A 62 2.61 -7.74 8.43
C THR A 62 2.30 -9.23 8.58
N GLU A 63 1.85 -9.65 9.76
CA GLU A 63 1.35 -11.02 9.99
C GLU A 63 0.15 -11.38 9.11
N ARG A 64 -0.60 -10.38 8.61
CA ARG A 64 -1.70 -10.58 7.64
C ARG A 64 -1.21 -10.62 6.18
N GLY A 65 0.10 -10.54 5.96
CA GLY A 65 0.67 -10.45 4.63
C GLY A 65 0.58 -9.06 3.99
N ASP A 66 -0.01 -8.08 4.67
CA ASP A 66 -0.18 -6.73 4.13
C ASP A 66 1.16 -5.99 4.07
N THR A 67 1.48 -5.36 2.93
CA THR A 67 2.54 -4.34 2.82
C THR A 67 2.01 -2.98 3.29
N PRO A 68 2.87 -1.94 3.44
CA PRO A 68 2.38 -0.59 3.77
C PRO A 68 1.36 -0.06 2.76
N LEU A 69 1.52 -0.44 1.47
CA LEU A 69 0.61 -0.03 0.41
C LEU A 69 -0.78 -0.67 0.56
N HIS A 70 -0.86 -1.94 1.00
CA HIS A 70 -2.15 -2.58 1.31
C HIS A 70 -2.90 -1.81 2.40
N LEU A 71 -2.21 -1.43 3.48
CA LEU A 71 -2.83 -0.68 4.58
C LEU A 71 -3.30 0.70 4.13
N ALA A 72 -2.49 1.42 3.34
CA ALA A 72 -2.86 2.72 2.81
C ALA A 72 -4.07 2.62 1.86
N ALA A 73 -4.11 1.58 1.03
CA ALA A 73 -5.19 1.34 0.10
C ALA A 73 -6.51 0.97 0.81
N TYR A 74 -6.43 0.05 1.78
CA TYR A 74 -7.58 -0.36 2.61
C TYR A 74 -8.15 0.79 3.44
N ARG A 75 -7.33 1.76 3.86
CA ARG A 75 -7.79 2.95 4.59
C ARG A 75 -8.19 4.12 3.70
N GLY A 76 -7.97 4.01 2.38
CA GLY A 76 -8.32 5.07 1.45
C GLY A 76 -7.36 6.27 1.48
N PHE A 77 -6.16 6.10 2.03
CA PHE A 77 -5.15 7.17 2.13
C PHE A 77 -4.42 7.37 0.80
N LYS A 78 -5.11 7.98 -0.17
CA LYS A 78 -4.57 8.25 -1.51
C LYS A 78 -3.21 8.96 -1.47
N SER A 79 -3.05 9.99 -0.64
CA SER A 79 -1.79 10.76 -0.52
C SER A 79 -0.63 9.87 -0.06
N MET A 80 -0.89 8.94 0.85
CA MET A 80 0.12 7.97 1.31
C MET A 80 0.41 6.92 0.24
N CYS A 81 -0.60 6.44 -0.51
CA CYS A 81 -0.39 5.59 -1.68
C CYS A 81 0.51 6.30 -2.70
N GLN A 82 0.28 7.59 -2.95
CA GLN A 82 1.12 8.42 -3.83
C GLN A 82 2.55 8.54 -3.35
N CYS A 83 2.75 8.77 -2.06
CA CYS A 83 4.08 8.82 -1.48
C CYS A 83 4.81 7.46 -1.61
N ILE A 84 4.14 6.37 -1.23
CA ILE A 84 4.71 5.01 -1.26
C ILE A 84 5.02 4.57 -2.69
N ILE A 85 4.14 4.78 -3.66
CA ILE A 85 4.39 4.40 -5.08
C ILE A 85 5.40 5.34 -5.73
N GLY A 86 5.45 6.61 -5.30
CA GLY A 86 6.15 7.68 -5.97
C GLY A 86 5.25 8.38 -7.00
N LYS A 87 5.56 9.65 -7.27
CA LYS A 87 4.71 10.54 -8.07
C LYS A 87 4.51 10.04 -9.49
N TYR A 88 5.50 9.33 -10.04
CA TYR A 88 5.52 8.88 -11.43
C TYR A 88 5.46 7.34 -11.55
N GLY A 89 5.13 6.63 -10.47
CA GLY A 89 4.99 5.17 -10.49
C GLY A 89 6.33 4.43 -10.37
N GLU A 90 7.33 5.06 -9.76
CA GLU A 90 8.68 4.51 -9.55
C GLU A 90 8.64 3.14 -8.85
N ARG A 91 7.64 2.91 -8.00
CA ARG A 91 7.43 1.67 -7.25
C ARG A 91 6.09 1.00 -7.56
N LYS A 92 5.61 1.11 -8.82
CA LYS A 92 4.33 0.52 -9.26
C LYS A 92 4.25 -1.01 -9.12
N HIS A 93 5.38 -1.72 -9.05
CA HIS A 93 5.43 -3.16 -8.80
C HIS A 93 4.73 -3.55 -7.48
N LEU A 94 4.72 -2.67 -6.48
CA LEU A 94 4.06 -2.89 -5.18
C LEU A 94 2.55 -3.12 -5.29
N ILE A 95 1.91 -2.67 -6.38
CA ILE A 95 0.47 -2.78 -6.59
C ILE A 95 0.06 -4.21 -6.93
N GLN A 96 1.00 -5.06 -7.37
CA GLN A 96 0.74 -6.46 -7.70
C GLN A 96 1.07 -7.42 -6.56
N VAL A 97 1.60 -6.92 -5.44
CA VAL A 97 1.96 -7.76 -4.31
C VAL A 97 0.69 -8.29 -3.65
N ASN A 98 0.62 -9.60 -3.42
CA ASN A 98 -0.50 -10.21 -2.73
C ASN A 98 -0.26 -10.29 -1.21
N ASN A 99 -1.29 -10.00 -0.42
CA ASN A 99 -1.31 -10.32 1.01
C ASN A 99 -1.60 -11.81 1.27
N ALA A 100 -1.76 -12.21 2.55
CA ALA A 100 -1.99 -13.61 2.91
C ALA A 100 -3.35 -14.16 2.41
N LYS A 101 -4.27 -13.29 1.99
CA LYS A 101 -5.55 -13.65 1.38
C LYS A 101 -5.50 -13.66 -0.15
N GLY A 102 -4.35 -13.39 -0.75
CA GLY A 102 -4.23 -13.25 -2.21
C GLY A 102 -4.76 -11.90 -2.73
N GLU A 103 -5.02 -10.94 -1.85
CA GLU A 103 -5.56 -9.63 -2.23
C GLU A 103 -4.41 -8.67 -2.55
N THR A 104 -4.51 -7.93 -3.64
CA THR A 104 -3.60 -6.82 -3.96
C THR A 104 -4.02 -5.54 -3.21
N PRO A 105 -3.16 -4.50 -3.10
CA PRO A 105 -3.59 -3.20 -2.57
C PRO A 105 -4.79 -2.62 -3.32
N LEU A 106 -4.84 -2.81 -4.65
CA LEU A 106 -5.97 -2.40 -5.47
C LEU A 106 -7.27 -3.10 -5.04
N PHE A 107 -7.21 -4.41 -4.76
CA PHE A 107 -8.31 -5.20 -4.23
C PHE A 107 -8.77 -4.67 -2.86
N CYS A 108 -7.83 -4.35 -1.97
CA CYS A 108 -8.14 -3.78 -0.66
C CYS A 108 -8.89 -2.44 -0.75
N ALA A 109 -8.53 -1.58 -1.70
CA ALA A 109 -9.24 -0.32 -1.93
C ALA A 109 -10.71 -0.54 -2.36
N VAL A 110 -10.99 -1.58 -3.14
CA VAL A 110 -12.37 -1.96 -3.54
C VAL A 110 -13.15 -2.55 -2.37
N LEU A 111 -12.53 -3.47 -1.62
CA LEU A 111 -13.13 -4.03 -0.41
C LEU A 111 -13.59 -2.93 0.56
N ALA A 112 -12.78 -1.89 0.72
CA ALA A 112 -13.07 -0.79 1.64
C ALA A 112 -13.86 0.38 1.03
N ARG A 113 -14.35 0.27 -0.21
CA ARG A 113 -15.16 1.30 -0.89
C ARG A 113 -14.42 2.62 -1.16
N HIS A 114 -13.10 2.59 -1.31
CA HIS A 114 -12.27 3.79 -1.49
C HIS A 114 -12.05 4.13 -2.96
N LYS A 115 -13.08 4.70 -3.59
CA LYS A 115 -13.11 5.04 -5.03
C LYS A 115 -11.88 5.83 -5.53
N LYS A 116 -11.53 6.92 -4.84
CA LYS A 116 -10.41 7.80 -5.26
C LYS A 116 -9.07 7.09 -5.22
N THR A 117 -8.86 6.23 -4.22
CA THR A 117 -7.64 5.46 -4.04
C THR A 117 -7.55 4.33 -5.05
N PHE A 118 -8.67 3.63 -5.31
CA PHE A 118 -8.75 2.66 -6.39
C PHE A 118 -8.34 3.26 -7.74
N LEU A 119 -8.95 4.39 -8.13
CA LEU A 119 -8.66 5.01 -9.44
C LEU A 119 -7.19 5.39 -9.59
N TYR A 120 -6.59 5.87 -8.50
CA TYR A 120 -5.16 6.17 -8.46
C TYR A 120 -4.29 4.92 -8.62
N LEU A 121 -4.56 3.85 -7.87
CA LEU A 121 -3.81 2.59 -7.96
C LEU A 121 -4.00 1.90 -9.33
N HIS A 122 -5.22 1.94 -9.87
CA HIS A 122 -5.55 1.36 -11.17
C HIS A 122 -4.73 1.98 -12.29
N HIS A 123 -4.48 3.30 -12.25
CA HIS A 123 -3.68 3.99 -13.26
C HIS A 123 -2.30 3.34 -13.51
N PHE A 124 -1.75 2.67 -12.49
CA PHE A 124 -0.45 2.01 -12.56
C PHE A 124 -0.52 0.49 -12.67
N PHE A 125 -1.72 -0.10 -12.64
CA PHE A 125 -1.91 -1.53 -12.75
C PHE A 125 -1.73 -1.95 -14.23
N PRO A 126 -0.90 -2.97 -14.54
CA PRO A 126 -0.77 -3.44 -15.91
C PRO A 126 -2.08 -4.09 -16.38
N SER A 127 -2.40 -3.88 -17.66
CA SER A 127 -3.73 -4.10 -18.24
C SER A 127 -4.33 -5.48 -17.93
N ASP A 128 -5.65 -5.44 -17.69
CA ASP A 128 -6.58 -6.49 -17.26
C ASP A 128 -6.66 -6.80 -15.75
N ILE A 129 -7.28 -5.87 -15.01
CA ILE A 129 -7.63 -6.01 -13.58
C ILE A 129 -8.53 -7.23 -13.29
N THR A 130 -9.21 -7.75 -14.32
CA THR A 130 -10.16 -8.86 -14.24
C THR A 130 -9.52 -10.17 -13.79
N ILE A 131 -8.19 -10.28 -13.87
CA ILE A 131 -7.41 -11.48 -13.49
C ILE A 131 -6.99 -11.46 -12.01
N ALA A 132 -7.10 -10.31 -11.31
CA ALA A 132 -6.76 -10.22 -9.89
C ALA A 132 -7.76 -11.02 -9.04
N ILE A 133 -7.43 -12.29 -8.81
CA ILE A 133 -8.17 -13.24 -7.98
C ILE A 133 -7.51 -13.38 -6.62
N ASN A 134 -8.32 -13.33 -5.56
CA ASN A 134 -7.85 -13.66 -4.22
C ASN A 134 -7.86 -15.20 -4.01
N ASN A 135 -7.44 -15.65 -2.83
CA ASN A 135 -7.32 -17.09 -2.52
C ASN A 135 -8.66 -17.85 -2.51
N VAL A 136 -9.80 -17.16 -2.53
CA VAL A 136 -11.14 -17.79 -2.65
C VAL A 136 -11.70 -17.69 -4.07
N GLY A 137 -10.90 -17.27 -5.05
CA GLY A 137 -11.30 -17.14 -6.46
C GLY A 137 -12.15 -15.91 -6.77
N ALA A 138 -12.32 -14.99 -5.82
CA ALA A 138 -13.08 -13.76 -6.07
C ALA A 138 -12.22 -12.77 -6.87
N THR A 139 -12.75 -12.31 -8.01
CA THR A 139 -12.16 -11.21 -8.78
C THR A 139 -12.54 -9.85 -8.17
N ILE A 140 -11.80 -8.80 -8.55
CA ILE A 140 -12.18 -7.42 -8.21
C ILE A 140 -13.61 -7.06 -8.65
N LEU A 141 -14.07 -7.61 -9.78
CA LEU A 141 -15.44 -7.38 -10.27
C LEU A 141 -16.50 -8.00 -9.34
N HIS A 142 -16.28 -9.22 -8.85
CA HIS A 142 -17.18 -9.86 -7.88
C HIS A 142 -17.37 -8.96 -6.65
N VAL A 143 -16.27 -8.43 -6.12
CA VAL A 143 -16.32 -7.55 -4.94
C VAL A 143 -16.97 -6.20 -5.26
N ALA A 144 -16.71 -5.62 -6.44
CA ALA A 144 -17.24 -4.33 -6.83
C ALA A 144 -18.77 -4.34 -6.99
N ILE A 145 -19.35 -5.44 -7.48
CA ILE A 145 -20.81 -5.63 -7.60
C ILE A 145 -21.48 -5.54 -6.23
N HIS A 146 -20.94 -6.25 -5.22
CA HIS A 146 -21.52 -6.27 -3.88
C HIS A 146 -21.33 -4.97 -3.08
N ARG A 147 -20.52 -4.03 -3.56
CA ARG A 147 -20.08 -2.84 -2.80
C ARG A 147 -20.44 -1.50 -3.42
N GLU A 148 -21.35 -1.49 -4.41
CA GLU A 148 -21.77 -0.30 -5.17
C GLU A 148 -20.61 0.38 -5.93
N MET A 149 -19.50 -0.35 -6.16
CA MET A 149 -18.35 0.14 -6.91
C MET A 149 -18.37 -0.31 -8.38
N PHE A 150 -19.41 -1.02 -8.79
CA PHE A 150 -19.54 -1.66 -10.10
C PHE A 150 -19.24 -0.73 -11.28
N GLY A 151 -19.85 0.46 -11.31
CA GLY A 151 -19.67 1.41 -12.41
C GLY A 151 -18.24 1.93 -12.60
N MET A 152 -17.33 1.68 -11.64
CA MET A 152 -15.93 2.04 -11.78
C MET A 152 -15.10 1.01 -12.53
N VAL A 153 -15.41 -0.27 -12.36
CA VAL A 153 -14.67 -1.38 -12.97
C VAL A 153 -15.12 -1.61 -14.41
N GLU A 154 -16.40 -1.34 -14.72
CA GLU A 154 -16.91 -1.39 -16.10
C GLU A 154 -16.39 -0.25 -16.99
N SER A 155 -16.18 0.95 -16.43
CA SER A 155 -15.71 2.12 -17.20
C SER A 155 -14.29 1.98 -17.78
N GLN A 156 -13.61 0.87 -17.50
CA GLN A 156 -12.23 0.60 -17.87
C GLN A 156 -12.10 -0.54 -18.90
N ARG A 157 -13.23 -1.01 -19.44
CA ARG A 157 -13.34 -2.06 -20.47
C ARG A 157 -13.59 -1.49 -21.89
N LEU A 158 -13.61 -0.17 -22.04
CA LEU A 158 -13.81 0.58 -23.29
C LEU A 158 -12.53 1.30 -23.71
#